data_AF-A0A8D8BST2-F1
#
_entry.id   AF-A0A8D8BST2-F1
#
_cell.length_a   1.000
_cell.length_b   1.000
_cell.length_c   1.000
_cell.angle_alpha   90.00
_cell.angle_beta   90.00
_cell.angle_gamma   90.00
#
_symmetry.space_group_name_H-M   'P 1'
#
loop_
_entity.id
_entity.type
_entity.pdbx_description
1 polymer ?
#
loop_
_entity_poly.entity_id
_entity_poly.type
_entity_poly.pdbx_seq_one_letter_code
_entity_poly.pdbx_strand_id
1 'polypeptide(L)'
;MMPWQGQKDNLIDRFDVRAHLDYIAPVVSKPDQPATAEDDVLDMEERSMNYERYRVLAQNEFLGISEEKFLHQLFLEEQFGVNAQVEAEQRASTSKKKAAA
;
A
#
# COMPACT_ATOMS: atom_id res chain seq x y z
N MET A 1 -28.89 1.34 -30.55
CA MET A 1 -29.05 0.42 -29.42
C MET A 1 -28.58 -0.97 -29.81
N MET A 2 -27.67 -1.54 -29.03
CA MET A 2 -27.09 -2.88 -29.22
C MET A 2 -27.15 -3.68 -27.91
N PRO A 3 -27.26 -5.01 -27.95
CA PRO A 3 -27.29 -5.82 -26.74
C PRO A 3 -25.96 -5.79 -26.00
N TRP A 4 -26.00 -5.51 -24.71
CA TRP A 4 -24.83 -5.53 -23.84
C TRP A 4 -24.48 -6.97 -23.46
N GLN A 5 -23.25 -7.41 -23.73
CA GLN A 5 -22.78 -8.78 -23.44
C GLN A 5 -23.72 -9.88 -23.99
N GLY A 6 -24.41 -9.62 -25.10
CA GLY A 6 -25.38 -10.55 -25.70
C GLY A 6 -26.75 -10.65 -25.00
N GLN A 7 -26.99 -9.87 -23.94
CA GLN A 7 -28.27 -9.79 -23.23
C GLN A 7 -29.27 -8.95 -24.05
N LYS A 8 -30.37 -9.57 -24.51
CA LYS A 8 -31.35 -8.93 -25.42
C LYS A 8 -32.23 -7.88 -24.75
N ASP A 9 -32.37 -7.99 -23.45
CA ASP A 9 -33.14 -7.13 -22.56
C ASP A 9 -32.34 -5.93 -22.05
N ASN A 10 -31.01 -6.00 -22.10
CA ASN A 10 -30.10 -4.92 -21.71
C ASN A 10 -29.46 -4.26 -22.93
N LEU A 11 -30.09 -3.20 -23.43
CA LEU A 11 -29.66 -2.48 -24.63
C LEU A 11 -28.86 -1.21 -24.26
N ILE A 12 -27.71 -1.04 -24.91
CA ILE A 12 -26.83 0.12 -24.74
C ILE A 12 -26.67 0.90 -26.04
N ASP A 13 -26.34 2.19 -25.95
CA ASP A 13 -26.02 3.00 -27.12
C ASP A 13 -24.65 2.60 -27.70
N ARG A 14 -24.43 2.83 -28.99
CA ARG A 14 -23.12 2.64 -29.64
C ARG A 14 -22.08 3.67 -29.15
N PHE A 15 -22.53 4.80 -28.61
CA PHE A 15 -21.67 5.81 -27.98
C PHE A 15 -21.51 5.60 -26.46
N ASP A 16 -22.17 4.59 -25.88
CA ASP A 16 -21.96 4.22 -24.48
C ASP A 16 -20.53 3.66 -24.31
N VAL A 17 -19.80 4.14 -23.29
CA VAL A 17 -18.41 3.71 -23.03
C VAL A 17 -18.30 2.19 -22.90
N ARG A 18 -19.36 1.53 -22.40
CA ARG A 18 -19.42 0.08 -22.28
C ARG A 18 -19.26 -0.63 -23.62
N ALA A 19 -19.74 -0.06 -24.73
CA ALA A 19 -19.63 -0.68 -26.06
C ALA A 19 -18.17 -0.89 -26.54
N HIS A 20 -17.19 -0.23 -25.88
CA HIS A 20 -15.76 -0.37 -26.16
C HIS A 20 -15.06 -1.40 -25.27
N LEU A 21 -15.79 -2.06 -24.35
CA LEU A 21 -15.24 -3.13 -23.51
C LEU A 21 -15.41 -4.47 -24.23
N ASP A 22 -14.34 -5.27 -24.30
CA ASP A 22 -14.33 -6.53 -25.06
C ASP A 22 -15.33 -7.57 -24.49
N TYR A 23 -15.07 -8.07 -23.29
CA TYR A 23 -15.91 -9.03 -22.59
C TYR A 23 -15.62 -8.93 -21.09
N ILE A 24 -16.66 -8.73 -20.28
CA ILE A 24 -16.53 -8.70 -18.83
C ILE A 24 -17.07 -10.02 -18.32
N ALA A 25 -16.19 -10.84 -17.75
CA ALA A 25 -16.61 -12.08 -17.12
C ALA A 25 -17.61 -11.78 -15.99
N PRO A 26 -18.75 -12.49 -15.90
CA PRO A 26 -19.67 -12.32 -14.80
C PRO A 26 -18.98 -12.68 -13.48
N VAL A 27 -19.08 -11.80 -12.50
CA VAL A 27 -18.59 -12.08 -11.15
C VAL A 27 -19.43 -13.20 -10.57
N VAL A 28 -18.84 -14.39 -10.42
CA VAL A 28 -19.53 -15.55 -9.84
C VAL A 28 -19.51 -15.39 -8.33
N SER A 29 -20.36 -14.53 -7.79
CA SER A 29 -20.59 -14.47 -6.34
C SER A 29 -21.38 -15.72 -5.94
N LYS A 30 -20.68 -16.79 -5.57
CA LYS A 30 -21.33 -17.94 -4.92
C LYS A 30 -21.58 -17.55 -3.46
N PRO A 31 -22.83 -17.58 -2.96
CA PRO A 31 -23.16 -17.15 -1.60
C PRO A 31 -22.59 -18.06 -0.50
N ASP A 32 -22.06 -19.23 -0.86
CA ASP A 32 -21.55 -20.26 0.05
C ASP A 32 -20.12 -20.72 -0.32
N GLN A 33 -19.42 -19.94 -1.15
CA GLN A 33 -18.02 -20.19 -1.46
C GLN A 33 -17.19 -19.30 -0.53
N PRO A 34 -16.27 -19.85 0.30
CA PRO A 34 -15.25 -19.01 0.91
C PRO A 34 -14.58 -18.26 -0.24
N ALA A 35 -14.30 -16.96 -0.02
CA ALA A 35 -13.67 -16.05 -0.98
C ALA A 35 -12.93 -16.83 -2.05
N THR A 36 -13.47 -16.84 -3.26
CA THR A 36 -12.82 -17.52 -4.40
C THR A 36 -11.35 -17.10 -4.40
N ALA A 37 -10.43 -18.03 -4.65
CA ALA A 37 -9.00 -17.82 -4.50
C ALA A 37 -8.50 -16.48 -5.08
N GLU A 38 -9.15 -15.93 -6.09
CA GLU A 38 -8.95 -14.56 -6.60
C GLU A 38 -9.10 -13.40 -5.58
N ASP A 39 -9.96 -13.49 -4.54
CA ASP A 39 -10.05 -12.54 -3.41
C ASP A 39 -9.06 -12.88 -2.26
N ASP A 40 -8.59 -14.14 -2.21
CA ASP A 40 -7.70 -14.68 -1.17
C ASP A 40 -6.21 -14.77 -1.61
N VAL A 41 -5.93 -14.44 -2.88
CA VAL A 41 -4.59 -14.29 -3.43
C VAL A 41 -4.26 -12.80 -3.41
N LEU A 42 -4.14 -12.24 -2.21
CA LEU A 42 -3.04 -11.28 -2.04
C LEU A 42 -1.80 -12.06 -2.45
N ASP A 43 -1.07 -11.57 -3.45
CA ASP A 43 0.22 -12.14 -3.82
C ASP A 43 1.05 -12.33 -2.55
N MET A 44 1.86 -13.39 -2.48
CA MET A 44 2.69 -13.65 -1.30
C MET A 44 3.53 -12.41 -0.94
N GLU A 45 3.94 -11.63 -1.95
CA GLU A 45 4.57 -10.33 -1.79
C GLU A 45 3.66 -9.29 -1.12
N GLU A 46 2.41 -9.16 -1.57
CA GLU A 46 1.43 -8.25 -0.99
C GLU A 46 1.08 -8.61 0.46
N ARG A 47 0.95 -9.90 0.75
CA ARG A 47 0.74 -10.39 2.13
C ARG A 47 1.94 -10.06 3.02
N SER A 48 3.16 -10.20 2.50
CA SER A 48 4.39 -9.80 3.19
C SER A 48 4.44 -8.29 3.46
N MET A 49 4.13 -7.46 2.45
CA MET A 49 4.09 -6.00 2.59
C MET A 49 3.05 -5.55 3.63
N ASN A 50 1.86 -6.16 3.60
CA ASN A 50 0.81 -5.85 4.56
C ASN A 50 1.19 -6.22 5.99
N TYR A 51 1.85 -7.37 6.18
CA TYR A 51 2.39 -7.76 7.47
C TYR A 51 3.41 -6.74 8.00
N GLU A 52 4.35 -6.32 7.15
CA GLU A 52 5.36 -5.32 7.52
C GLU A 52 4.73 -3.96 7.87
N ARG A 53 3.76 -3.49 7.06
CA ARG A 53 2.97 -2.28 7.37
C ARG A 53 2.29 -2.37 8.73
N TYR A 54 1.59 -3.48 8.98
CA TYR A 54 0.89 -3.67 10.25
C TYR A 54 1.84 -3.74 11.44
N ARG A 55 2.99 -4.42 11.27
CA ARG A 55 4.01 -4.53 12.31
C ARG A 55 4.52 -3.16 12.74
N VAL A 56 4.79 -2.27 11.79
CA VAL A 56 5.24 -0.89 12.06
C VAL A 56 4.15 -0.10 12.82
N LEU A 57 2.89 -0.21 12.40
CA LEU A 57 1.78 0.46 13.09
C LEU A 57 1.66 0.01 14.55
N ALA A 58 1.71 -1.31 14.79
CA ALA A 58 1.65 -1.86 16.14
C ALA A 58 2.82 -1.42 17.02
N GLN A 59 4.03 -1.34 16.47
CA GLN A 59 5.21 -0.84 17.18
C GLN A 59 5.07 0.64 17.52
N ASN A 60 4.62 1.47 16.57
CA ASN A 60 4.42 2.91 16.79
C ASN A 60 3.36 3.18 17.86
N GLU A 61 2.25 2.43 17.85
CA GLU A 61 1.22 2.52 18.88
C GLU A 61 1.77 2.14 20.27
N PHE A 62 2.49 1.01 20.36
CA PHE A 62 3.11 0.58 21.60
C PHE A 62 4.12 1.60 22.17
N LEU A 63 4.90 2.24 21.30
CA LEU A 63 5.89 3.25 21.68
C LEU A 63 5.28 4.66 21.86
N GLY A 64 3.99 4.85 21.57
CA GLY A 64 3.33 6.16 21.62
C GLY A 64 3.89 7.16 20.60
N ILE A 65 4.44 6.67 19.49
CA ILE A 65 4.95 7.50 18.40
C ILE A 65 3.76 7.97 17.58
N SER A 66 3.52 9.28 17.58
CA SER A 66 2.52 9.90 16.72
C SER A 66 2.89 9.77 15.25
N GLU A 67 1.90 9.60 14.38
CA GLU A 67 2.07 9.51 12.93
C GLU A 67 2.94 10.62 12.35
N GLU A 68 2.73 11.88 12.74
CA GLU A 68 3.52 13.03 12.29
C GLU A 68 5.03 12.85 12.52
N LYS A 69 5.42 12.34 13.70
CA LYS A 69 6.83 12.10 14.04
C LYS A 69 7.42 10.97 13.20
N PHE A 70 6.66 9.90 12.99
CA PHE A 70 7.11 8.77 12.20
C PHE A 70 7.25 9.13 10.71
N LEU A 71 6.32 9.90 10.16
CA LEU A 71 6.40 10.40 8.78
C LEU A 71 7.57 11.37 8.59
N HIS A 72 7.85 12.24 9.58
CA HIS A 72 9.02 13.11 9.52
C HIS A 72 10.33 12.33 9.55
N GLN A 73 10.40 11.28 10.38
CA GLN A 73 11.55 10.37 10.40
C GLN A 73 11.73 9.69 9.03
N LEU A 74 10.66 9.13 8.47
CA LEU A 74 10.69 8.47 7.15
C LEU A 74 11.20 9.42 6.05
N PHE A 75 10.71 10.67 6.03
CA PHE A 75 11.19 11.69 5.10
C PHE A 75 12.71 11.89 5.17
N LEU A 76 13.27 11.99 6.39
CA LEU A 76 14.71 12.15 6.56
C LEU A 76 15.48 10.88 6.14
N GLU A 77 14.96 9.70 6.42
CA GLU A 77 15.57 8.43 6.02
C GLU A 77 15.57 8.23 4.50
N GLU A 78 14.54 8.69 3.78
CA GLU A 78 14.51 8.64 2.31
C GLU A 78 15.56 9.56 1.68
N GLN A 79 15.79 10.74 2.27
CA GLN A 79 16.75 11.71 1.73
C GLN A 79 18.20 11.38 2.08
N PHE A 80 18.44 10.80 3.27
CA PHE A 80 19.79 10.66 3.83
C PHE A 80 20.17 9.23 4.23
N GLY A 81 19.23 8.28 4.20
CA GLY A 81 19.40 6.90 4.65
C GLY A 81 19.05 6.69 6.12
N VAL A 82 18.72 5.44 6.48
CA VAL A 82 18.18 5.00 7.79
C VAL A 82 19.05 5.43 8.99
N ASN A 83 20.36 5.58 8.80
CA ASN A 83 21.30 5.91 9.88
C ASN A 83 21.78 7.37 9.88
N ALA A 84 21.25 8.22 9.01
CA ALA A 84 21.81 9.57 8.82
C ALA A 84 21.79 10.42 10.10
N GLN A 85 20.72 10.35 10.89
CA GLN A 85 20.63 11.07 12.16
C GLN A 85 21.61 10.51 13.20
N VAL A 86 21.69 9.18 13.33
CA VAL A 86 22.62 8.51 14.25
C VAL A 86 24.07 8.85 13.88
N GLU A 87 24.41 8.85 12.60
CA GLU A 87 25.72 9.25 12.12
C GLU A 87 26.01 10.74 12.35
N ALA A 88 25.02 11.62 12.15
CA ALA A 88 25.16 13.05 12.42
C ALA A 88 25.39 13.32 13.91
N GLU A 89 24.68 12.64 14.80
CA GLU A 89 24.85 12.73 16.25
C GLU A 89 26.20 12.17 16.72
N GLN A 90 26.66 11.06 16.13
CA GLN A 90 27.99 10.51 16.38
C GLN A 90 29.11 11.45 15.90
N ARG A 91 28.96 12.08 14.73
CA ARG A 91 29.91 13.09 14.23
C ARG A 91 29.92 14.36 15.09
N ALA A 92 28.75 14.83 15.52
CA ALA A 92 28.65 15.99 16.41
C ALA A 92 29.27 15.73 17.80
N SER A 93 29.04 14.53 18.36
CA SER A 93 29.60 14.15 19.67
C SER A 93 31.12 13.93 19.63
N THR A 94 31.66 13.36 18.55
CA THR A 94 33.11 13.24 18.34
C THR A 94 33.79 14.59 18.10
N SER A 95 33.14 15.52 17.38
CA SER A 95 33.66 16.87 17.18
C SER A 95 33.70 17.69 18.49
N LYS A 96 32.72 17.53 19.38
CA LYS A 96 32.72 18.19 20.71
C LYS A 96 33.83 17.65 21.63
N LYS A 97 34.14 16.36 21.56
CA LYS A 97 35.25 15.77 22.33
C LYS A 97 36.62 16.25 21.86
N LYS A 98 36.80 16.49 20.55
CA LYS A 98 38.04 17.08 19.99
C LYS A 98 38.22 18.57 20.30
N ALA A 99 37.14 19.31 20.54
CA ALA A 99 37.20 20.74 20.88
C ALA A 99 37.44 21.01 22.38
N ALA A 100 37.31 19.98 23.23
CA ALA A 100 37.47 20.07 24.68
C ALA A 100 38.80 19.47 25.19
N ALA A 101 39.69 19.05 24.28
CA ALA A 101 41.04 18.55 24.54
C ALA A 101 42.05 19.47 23.84
#